data_AF-A0A7S3S6U9-F1
#
_entry.id   AF-A0A7S3S6U9-F1
#
_cell.length_a   1.000
_cell.length_b   1.000
_cell.length_c   1.000
_cell.angle_alpha   90.00
_cell.angle_beta   90.00
_cell.angle_gamma   90.00
#
_symmetry.space_group_name_H-M   'P 1'
#
loop_
_entity.id
_entity.type
_entity.pdbx_description
1 polymer ?
#
loop_
_entity_poly.entity_id
_entity_poly.type
_entity_poly.pdbx_seq_one_letter_code
_entity_poly.pdbx_strand_id
1 'polypeptide(L)'
;QKGYVFVSETDTELLAHLVQDLHLQMPEADWAQIVALALQLVEGAYGVVFLFQDEPDLLIGARKGSPLILGVGVGEYMLASDASAIIEHTQDVVYLREGELVEIKRAGYKVHT
;
A
#
# COMPACT_ATOMS: atom_id res chain seq x y z
N GLN A 1 -25.89 -2.30 4.40
CA GLN A 1 -24.73 -2.37 5.33
C GLN A 1 -24.17 -3.78 5.27
N LYS A 2 -22.85 -3.95 5.10
CA LYS A 2 -22.20 -5.26 4.84
C LYS A 2 -21.79 -6.04 6.11
N GLY A 3 -22.21 -5.60 7.29
CA GLY A 3 -21.95 -6.30 8.56
C GLY A 3 -20.57 -6.06 9.19
N TYR A 4 -19.73 -5.20 8.61
CA TYR A 4 -18.47 -4.77 9.24
C TYR A 4 -18.75 -3.96 10.52
N VAL A 5 -18.02 -4.29 11.59
CA VAL A 5 -18.02 -3.54 12.84
C VAL A 5 -16.78 -2.65 12.84
N PHE A 6 -17.01 -1.34 12.73
CA PHE A 6 -15.97 -0.33 12.89
C PHE A 6 -15.70 -0.16 14.38
N VAL A 7 -14.42 -0.21 14.76
CA VAL A 7 -13.98 -0.02 16.15
C VAL A 7 -13.25 1.30 16.34
N SER A 8 -13.01 2.05 15.26
CA SER A 8 -12.46 3.40 15.28
C SER A 8 -13.42 4.41 14.64
N GLU A 9 -13.13 5.70 14.84
CA GLU A 9 -13.78 6.80 14.15
C GLU A 9 -12.94 7.31 12.96
N THR A 10 -11.95 6.53 12.53
CA THR A 10 -11.01 6.93 11.47
C THR A 10 -11.51 6.52 10.09
N ASP A 11 -11.26 7.37 9.10
CA ASP A 11 -11.42 7.03 7.68
C ASP A 11 -10.44 5.93 7.23
N THR A 12 -9.28 5.82 7.88
CA THR A 12 -8.27 4.80 7.55
C THR A 12 -8.78 3.37 7.76
N GLU A 13 -9.61 3.12 8.77
CA GLU A 13 -10.23 1.80 9.01
C GLU A 13 -11.15 1.38 7.84
N LEU A 14 -11.80 2.34 7.18
CA LEU A 14 -12.62 2.07 6.00
C LEU A 14 -11.81 1.41 4.89
N LEU A 15 -10.54 1.80 4.70
CA LEU A 15 -9.67 1.22 3.68
C LEU A 15 -9.40 -0.27 3.94
N ALA A 16 -9.15 -0.64 5.20
CA ALA A 16 -8.93 -2.03 5.57
C ALA A 16 -10.17 -2.89 5.30
N HIS A 17 -11.36 -2.40 5.68
CA HIS A 17 -12.61 -3.08 5.39
C HIS A 17 -12.91 -3.15 3.88
N LEU A 18 -12.64 -2.08 3.13
CA LEU A 18 -12.89 -2.04 1.68
C LEU A 18 -12.00 -3.04 0.92
N VAL A 19 -10.72 -3.12 1.27
CA VAL A 19 -9.77 -4.09 0.69
C VAL A 19 -10.22 -5.51 1.01
N GLN A 20 -10.57 -5.79 2.28
CA GLN A 20 -11.07 -7.11 2.68
C GLN A 20 -12.36 -7.48 1.92
N ASP A 21 -13.28 -6.54 1.78
CA ASP A 21 -14.56 -6.74 1.13
C ASP A 21 -14.43 -7.07 -0.36
N LEU A 22 -13.51 -6.41 -1.05
CA LEU A 22 -13.19 -6.70 -2.46
C LEU A 22 -12.49 -8.04 -2.61
N HIS A 23 -11.55 -8.38 -1.72
CA HIS A 23 -10.89 -9.70 -1.73
C HIS A 23 -11.91 -10.84 -1.59
N LEU A 24 -12.89 -10.73 -0.68
CA LEU A 24 -13.95 -11.71 -0.52
C LEU A 24 -14.84 -11.88 -1.77
N GLN A 25 -15.00 -10.82 -2.56
CA GLN A 25 -15.77 -10.84 -3.81
C GLN A 25 -14.95 -11.36 -5.00
N MET A 26 -13.63 -11.26 -4.94
CA MET A 26 -12.70 -11.59 -6.03
C MET A 26 -11.53 -12.44 -5.50
N PRO A 27 -11.77 -13.67 -5.01
CA PRO A 27 -10.75 -14.48 -4.32
C PRO A 27 -9.57 -14.91 -5.21
N GLU A 28 -9.74 -14.89 -6.53
CA GLU A 28 -8.71 -15.24 -7.51
C GLU A 28 -7.82 -14.04 -7.93
N ALA A 29 -8.20 -12.82 -7.53
CA ALA A 29 -7.43 -11.62 -7.86
C ALA A 29 -6.27 -11.45 -6.87
N ASP A 30 -5.11 -11.01 -7.37
CA ASP A 30 -3.98 -10.68 -6.51
C ASP A 30 -4.23 -9.42 -5.67
N TRP A 31 -3.49 -9.27 -4.57
CA TRP A 31 -3.65 -8.14 -3.67
C TRP A 31 -3.39 -6.78 -4.34
N ALA A 32 -2.51 -6.70 -5.34
CA ALA A 32 -2.26 -5.45 -6.06
C ALA A 32 -3.50 -5.00 -6.83
N GLN A 33 -4.20 -5.93 -7.48
CA GLN A 33 -5.47 -5.69 -8.15
C GLN A 33 -6.56 -5.29 -7.14
N ILE A 34 -6.68 -6.01 -6.03
CA ILE A 34 -7.67 -5.71 -4.97
C ILE A 34 -7.45 -4.31 -4.41
N VAL A 35 -6.23 -3.96 -4.04
CA VAL A 35 -5.90 -2.64 -3.49
C VAL A 35 -6.11 -1.54 -4.53
N ALA A 36 -5.70 -1.76 -5.79
CA ALA A 36 -5.94 -0.79 -6.86
C ALA A 36 -7.44 -0.50 -7.05
N LEU A 37 -8.28 -1.54 -7.08
CA LEU A 37 -9.74 -1.40 -7.17
C LEU A 37 -10.34 -0.69 -5.95
N ALA A 38 -9.86 -1.00 -4.74
CA ALA A 38 -10.29 -0.32 -3.53
C ALA A 38 -10.00 1.18 -3.60
N LEU A 39 -8.78 1.55 -3.98
CA LEU A 39 -8.33 2.93 -4.03
C LEU A 39 -8.96 3.76 -5.16
N GLN A 40 -9.50 3.12 -6.20
CA GLN A 40 -10.34 3.81 -7.21
C GLN A 40 -11.65 4.35 -6.63
N LEU A 41 -12.15 3.76 -5.54
CA LEU A 41 -13.36 4.20 -4.84
C LEU A 41 -13.06 5.28 -3.78
N VAL A 42 -11.78 5.61 -3.56
CA VAL A 42 -11.34 6.51 -2.50
C VAL A 42 -11.04 7.90 -3.07
N GLU A 43 -11.75 8.89 -2.54
CA GLU A 43 -11.54 10.30 -2.82
C GLU A 43 -10.65 10.94 -1.74
N GLY A 44 -9.86 11.94 -2.13
CA GLY A 44 -8.92 12.63 -1.24
C GLY A 44 -7.46 12.25 -1.47
N ALA A 45 -6.64 12.50 -0.44
CA ALA A 45 -5.20 12.26 -0.45
C ALA A 45 -4.83 11.17 0.56
N TYR A 46 -3.91 10.29 0.16
CA TYR A 46 -3.39 9.19 0.96
C TYR A 46 -1.94 8.84 0.58
N GLY A 47 -1.22 8.32 1.56
CA GLY A 47 0.05 7.61 1.39
C GLY A 47 -0.01 6.41 2.34
N VAL A 48 -0.38 5.25 1.81
CA VAL A 48 -0.74 4.08 2.62
C VAL A 48 0.12 2.88 2.27
N VAL A 49 0.28 2.00 3.25
CA VAL A 49 0.95 0.69 3.09
C VAL A 49 0.03 -0.38 3.65
N PHE A 50 -0.28 -1.37 2.83
CA PHE A 50 -1.05 -2.55 3.20
C PHE A 50 -0.12 -3.72 3.49
N LEU A 51 -0.45 -4.45 4.55
CA LEU A 51 0.19 -5.70 4.95
C LEU A 51 -0.89 -6.77 5.06
N PHE A 52 -0.55 -8.00 4.71
CA PHE A 52 -1.50 -9.11 4.65
C PHE A 52 -1.04 -10.23 5.58
N GLN A 53 -1.93 -10.68 6.46
CA GLN A 53 -1.59 -11.72 7.44
C GLN A 53 -1.23 -13.05 6.76
N ASP A 54 -1.89 -13.37 5.65
CA ASP A 54 -1.68 -14.60 4.88
C ASP A 54 -0.48 -14.51 3.91
N GLU A 55 0.02 -13.30 3.66
CA GLU A 55 1.19 -13.03 2.81
C GLU A 55 2.16 -12.06 3.50
N PRO A 56 2.88 -12.50 4.55
CA PRO A 56 3.71 -11.62 5.38
C PRO A 56 4.94 -11.03 4.67
N ASP A 57 5.33 -11.61 3.54
CA ASP A 57 6.43 -11.13 2.70
C ASP A 57 5.97 -10.13 1.62
N LEU A 58 4.68 -9.78 1.58
CA LEU A 58 4.10 -8.83 0.64
C LEU A 58 3.77 -7.50 1.32
N LEU A 59 4.25 -6.41 0.73
CA LEU A 59 3.80 -5.06 1.03
C LEU A 59 3.19 -4.42 -0.22
N ILE A 60 2.11 -3.68 -0.04
CA ILE A 60 1.55 -2.84 -1.10
C ILE A 60 1.51 -1.39 -0.63
N GLY A 61 2.35 -0.55 -1.21
CA GLY A 61 2.34 0.89 -1.00
C GLY A 61 1.52 1.59 -2.08
N ALA A 62 0.77 2.64 -1.74
CA ALA A 62 0.07 3.44 -2.73
C ALA A 62 0.05 4.92 -2.37
N ARG A 63 0.06 5.77 -3.40
CA ARG A 63 0.17 7.23 -3.26
C ARG A 63 -0.90 7.97 -4.06
N LYS A 64 -1.52 8.96 -3.42
CA LYS A 64 -2.32 10.02 -4.06
C LYS A 64 -2.27 11.28 -3.20
N GLY A 65 -1.64 12.36 -3.64
CA GLY A 65 -1.58 13.63 -2.90
C GLY A 65 -0.64 13.67 -1.69
N SER A 66 -0.49 12.58 -0.92
CA SER A 66 0.48 12.50 0.20
C SER A 66 1.78 11.81 -0.25
N PRO A 67 2.96 12.21 0.26
CA PRO A 67 4.22 11.57 -0.11
C PRO A 67 4.31 10.10 0.33
N LEU A 68 4.88 9.25 -0.54
CA LEU A 68 5.31 7.89 -0.22
C LEU A 68 6.55 7.56 -1.07
N ILE A 69 7.61 7.11 -0.42
CA ILE A 69 8.94 6.92 -0.99
C ILE A 69 9.37 5.49 -0.69
N LEU A 70 9.90 4.81 -1.71
CA LEU A 70 10.54 3.51 -1.58
C LEU A 70 12.06 3.68 -1.51
N GLY A 71 12.67 3.25 -0.41
CA GLY A 71 14.11 3.04 -0.27
C GLY A 71 14.51 1.64 -0.71
N VAL A 72 15.58 1.56 -1.50
CA VAL A 72 16.16 0.29 -1.98
C VAL A 72 17.52 0.09 -1.29
N GLY A 73 17.54 -0.76 -0.26
CA GLY A 73 18.76 -1.10 0.48
C GLY A 73 19.41 -2.39 -0.01
N VAL A 74 20.46 -2.83 0.69
CA VAL A 74 21.12 -4.11 0.39
C VAL A 74 20.31 -5.25 1.00
N GLY A 75 19.46 -5.88 0.18
CA GLY A 75 18.62 -7.00 0.62
C GLY A 75 17.39 -6.58 1.43
N GLU A 76 17.05 -5.30 1.41
CA GLU A 76 15.89 -4.74 2.10
C GLU A 76 15.19 -3.65 1.29
N TYR A 77 13.91 -3.46 1.57
CA TYR A 77 13.06 -2.41 1.02
C TYR A 77 12.37 -1.67 2.15
N MET A 78 12.25 -0.36 2.02
CA MET A 78 11.67 0.50 3.05
C MET A 78 10.65 1.45 2.43
N LEU A 79 9.48 1.59 3.04
CA LEU A 79 8.51 2.61 2.65
C LEU A 79 8.46 3.69 3.74
N ALA A 80 8.56 4.95 3.34
CA ALA A 80 8.45 6.08 4.25
C ALA A 80 7.74 7.26 3.59
N SER A 81 7.19 8.15 4.42
CA SER A 81 6.62 9.42 3.97
C SER A 81 7.68 10.50 3.69
N ASP A 82 8.91 10.33 4.19
CA ASP A 82 9.99 11.30 4.05
C ASP A 82 11.34 10.59 3.83
N ALA A 83 12.20 11.17 2.98
CA ALA A 83 13.49 10.59 2.63
C ALA A 83 14.47 10.55 3.81
N SER A 84 14.33 11.46 4.78
CA SER A 84 15.16 11.49 6.00
C SER A 84 15.02 10.20 6.83
N ALA A 85 13.89 9.50 6.75
CA ALA A 85 13.69 8.21 7.42
C ALA A 85 14.40 7.04 6.72
N ILE A 86 14.85 7.24 5.48
CA ILE A 86 15.47 6.21 4.64
C ILE A 86 16.98 6.47 4.47
N ILE A 87 17.41 7.72 4.53
CA ILE A 87 18.77 8.15 4.14
C ILE A 87 19.90 7.49 4.97
N GLU A 88 19.61 7.07 6.21
CA GLU A 88 20.57 6.33 7.05
C GLU A 88 20.79 4.88 6.57
N HIS A 89 19.83 4.32 5.82
CA HIS A 89 19.85 2.96 5.33
C HIS A 89 20.27 2.87 3.86
N THR A 90 19.83 3.81 3.02
CA THR A 90 20.16 3.84 1.59
C THR A 90 20.02 5.22 0.98
N GLN A 91 20.82 5.49 -0.07
CA GLN A 91 20.68 6.68 -0.92
C GLN A 91 19.85 6.40 -2.19
N ASP A 92 19.58 5.12 -2.49
CA ASP A 92 18.79 4.71 -3.64
C ASP A 92 17.31 4.77 -3.30
N VAL A 93 16.62 5.78 -3.84
CA VAL A 93 15.22 6.05 -3.57
C VAL A 93 14.39 6.12 -4.84
N VAL A 94 13.18 5.58 -4.78
CA VAL A 94 12.15 5.66 -5.80
C VAL A 94 10.98 6.46 -5.25
N TYR A 95 10.74 7.62 -5.86
CA TYR A 95 9.58 8.44 -5.54
C TYR A 95 8.38 7.92 -6.33
N LEU A 96 7.36 7.40 -5.63
CA LEU A 96 6.11 7.02 -6.28
C LEU A 96 5.45 8.27 -6.85
N ARG A 97 4.89 8.17 -8.05
CA ARG A 97 4.12 9.24 -8.69
C ARG A 97 2.69 9.24 -8.18
N GLU A 98 1.95 10.28 -8.56
CA GLU A 98 0.54 10.41 -8.25
C GLU A 98 -0.26 9.24 -8.84
N GLY A 99 -1.02 8.53 -7.99
CA GLY A 99 -1.82 7.37 -8.37
C GLY A 99 -1.05 6.06 -8.48
N GLU A 100 0.27 6.06 -8.28
CA GLU A 100 1.06 4.82 -8.37
C GLU A 100 0.90 3.92 -7.14
N LEU A 101 0.96 2.62 -7.43
CA LEU A 101 1.00 1.54 -6.46
C LEU A 101 2.32 0.78 -6.62
N VAL A 102 2.96 0.43 -5.52
CA VAL A 102 4.15 -0.42 -5.50
C VAL A 102 3.87 -1.71 -4.76
N GLU A 103 4.11 -2.83 -5.43
CA GLU A 103 4.10 -4.17 -4.86
C GLU A 103 5.54 -4.55 -4.51
N ILE A 104 5.79 -4.92 -3.26
CA ILE A 104 7.13 -5.26 -2.77
C ILE A 104 7.10 -6.67 -2.19
N LYS A 105 8.06 -7.49 -2.62
CA LYS A 105 8.38 -8.81 -2.07
C LYS A 105 9.86 -8.90 -1.76
N ARG A 106 10.30 -9.92 -1.03
CA ARG A 106 11.74 -10.12 -0.75
C ARG A 106 12.62 -10.18 -1.99
N ALA A 107 12.09 -10.69 -3.10
CA ALA A 107 12.82 -10.84 -4.36
C ALA A 107 12.91 -9.55 -5.19
N GLY A 108 12.08 -8.54 -4.91
CA GLY A 108 11.97 -7.36 -5.75
C GLY A 108 10.71 -6.55 -5.51
N TYR A 109 10.62 -5.43 -6.23
CA TYR A 109 9.43 -4.60 -6.25
C TYR A 109 8.95 -4.35 -7.68
N LYS A 110 7.67 -4.02 -7.83
CA LYS A 110 7.04 -3.64 -9.09
C LYS A 110 6.14 -2.43 -8.86
N VAL A 111 6.30 -1.41 -9.71
CA VAL A 111 5.42 -0.24 -9.73
C VAL A 111 4.32 -0.45 -10.77
N HIS A 112 3.09 -0.16 -10.39
CA HIS A 112 1.88 -0.24 -11.19
C HIS A 112 1.32 1.19 -11.38
N THR A 113 0.71 1.44 -12.55
CA THR A 113 0.16 2.75 -12.97
C THR A 113 -1.29 2.60 -13.35
#